data_AF-A0A845K4V5-F1
#
_entry.id   AF-A0A845K4V5-F1
#
_cell.length_a   1.000
_cell.length_b   1.000
_cell.length_c   1.000
_cell.angle_alpha   90.00
_cell.angle_beta   90.00
_cell.angle_gamma   90.00
#
_symmetry.space_group_name_H-M   'P 1'
#
loop_
_entity.id
_entity.type
_entity.pdbx_description
1 polymer ?
#
loop_
_entity_poly.entity_id
_entity_poly.type
_entity_poly.pdbx_seq_one_letter_code
_entity_poly.pdbx_strand_id
1 'polypeptide(L)'
;ESIVRMNLSKDGKTLDLTATYLKEYGAKDISRMEFLRPLTNLAFGTNLCGPKGAKYIAQSDVLVNLTSLNMFYNRLGNEGVKYIAVSDNLLSLQNLVLTDNEITDEGALVLAKFLPLFTNLVRLDLRLNRLKDEGKNALKEAQKMSTVKHLLLDKVEGFQVKG
;
A
#
# COMPACT_ATOMS: atom_id res chain seq x y z
N GLU A 1 -20.36 -4.90 -5.58
CA GLU A 1 -20.63 -3.56 -6.18
C GLU A 1 -21.33 -2.58 -5.23
N SER A 2 -22.40 -2.96 -4.52
CA SER A 2 -23.13 -2.06 -3.60
C SER A 2 -22.22 -1.39 -2.56
N ILE A 3 -21.36 -2.15 -1.87
CA ILE A 3 -20.42 -1.62 -0.89
C ILE A 3 -19.40 -0.64 -1.49
N VAL A 4 -19.00 -0.87 -2.75
CA VAL A 4 -18.09 0.04 -3.47
C VAL A 4 -18.80 1.36 -3.74
N ARG A 5 -20.05 1.32 -4.24
CA ARG A 5 -20.83 2.54 -4.52
C ARG A 5 -21.16 3.34 -3.26
N MET A 6 -21.44 2.67 -2.14
CA MET A 6 -21.72 3.34 -0.86
C MET A 6 -20.51 4.06 -0.28
N ASN A 7 -19.30 3.59 -0.58
CA ASN A 7 -18.06 4.14 -0.04
C ASN A 7 -17.22 4.92 -1.05
N LEU A 8 -17.73 5.09 -2.28
CA LEU A 8 -17.13 5.94 -3.30
C LEU A 8 -17.57 7.38 -3.06
N SER A 9 -16.61 8.30 -3.00
CA SER A 9 -16.88 9.73 -2.88
C SER A 9 -17.73 10.22 -4.06
N LYS A 10 -18.45 11.33 -3.87
CA LYS A 10 -19.35 11.88 -4.89
C LYS A 10 -18.64 12.25 -6.20
N ASP A 11 -17.37 12.61 -6.14
CA ASP A 11 -16.52 12.92 -7.30
C ASP A 11 -15.86 11.68 -7.94
N GLY A 12 -16.07 10.49 -7.36
CA GLY A 12 -15.50 9.23 -7.85
C GLY A 12 -13.99 9.08 -7.62
N LYS A 13 -13.36 9.96 -6.83
CA LYS A 13 -11.89 10.00 -6.66
C LYS A 13 -11.37 9.24 -5.46
N THR A 14 -12.20 9.07 -4.43
CA THR A 14 -11.82 8.40 -3.18
C THR A 14 -12.74 7.24 -2.89
N LEU A 15 -12.16 6.08 -2.59
CA LEU A 15 -12.87 4.88 -2.21
C LEU A 15 -12.29 4.36 -0.90
N ASP A 16 -13.13 4.33 0.14
CA ASP A 16 -12.76 3.81 1.45
C ASP A 16 -13.46 2.49 1.76
N LEU A 17 -12.73 1.40 1.62
CA LEU A 17 -13.19 0.06 1.94
C LEU A 17 -12.52 -0.48 3.20
N THR A 18 -12.04 0.40 4.09
CA THR A 18 -11.39 -0.01 5.33
C THR A 18 -12.35 -0.83 6.19
N ALA A 19 -11.86 -1.96 6.72
CA ALA A 19 -12.61 -2.86 7.60
C ALA A 19 -13.93 -3.40 7.00
N THR A 20 -13.99 -3.60 5.69
CA THR A 20 -15.16 -4.16 4.99
C THR A 20 -15.10 -5.68 4.81
N TYR A 21 -14.04 -6.33 5.33
CA TYR A 21 -13.83 -7.78 5.30
C TYR A 21 -13.91 -8.41 3.90
N LEU A 22 -13.42 -7.67 2.90
CA LEU A 22 -13.50 -8.04 1.50
C LEU A 22 -12.51 -9.13 1.07
N LYS A 23 -11.45 -9.35 1.85
CA LYS A 23 -10.38 -10.31 1.57
C LYS A 23 -9.77 -10.10 0.18
N GLU A 24 -9.17 -11.15 -0.39
CA GLU A 24 -8.60 -11.10 -1.73
C GLU A 24 -9.65 -10.94 -2.84
N TYR A 25 -10.89 -11.37 -2.58
CA TYR A 25 -11.97 -11.35 -3.57
C TYR A 25 -12.44 -9.92 -3.86
N GLY A 26 -12.63 -9.08 -2.83
CA GLY A 26 -12.98 -7.69 -3.10
C GLY A 26 -11.84 -6.92 -3.74
N ALA A 27 -10.57 -7.22 -3.42
CA ALA A 27 -9.42 -6.65 -4.13
C ALA A 27 -9.43 -7.04 -5.63
N LYS A 28 -9.77 -8.30 -5.94
CA LYS A 28 -9.95 -8.79 -7.32
C LYS A 28 -11.10 -8.09 -8.04
N ASP A 29 -12.21 -7.86 -7.34
CA ASP A 29 -13.39 -7.25 -7.92
C ASP A 29 -13.13 -5.77 -8.24
N ILE A 30 -12.60 -4.99 -7.28
CA ILE A 30 -12.32 -3.57 -7.52
C ILE A 30 -11.22 -3.35 -8.56
N SER A 31 -10.28 -4.30 -8.72
CA SER A 31 -9.22 -4.17 -9.72
C SER A 31 -9.71 -4.26 -11.17
N ARG A 32 -11.00 -4.55 -11.37
CA ARG A 32 -11.65 -4.75 -12.69
C ARG A 32 -12.88 -3.86 -12.91
N MET A 33 -13.27 -3.06 -11.93
CA MET A 33 -14.44 -2.19 -12.03
C MET A 33 -14.09 -0.92 -12.79
N GLU A 34 -14.36 -0.87 -14.10
CA GLU A 34 -13.96 0.25 -14.98
C GLU A 34 -14.40 1.64 -14.49
N PHE A 35 -15.53 1.75 -13.79
CA PHE A 35 -15.97 3.04 -13.23
C PHE A 35 -15.05 3.57 -12.11
N LEU A 36 -14.12 2.75 -11.59
CA LEU A 36 -13.07 3.14 -10.65
C LEU A 36 -11.80 3.63 -11.37
N ARG A 37 -11.73 3.64 -12.70
CA ARG A 37 -10.57 4.18 -13.44
C ARG A 37 -10.19 5.61 -13.05
N PRO A 38 -11.13 6.52 -12.73
CA PRO A 38 -10.78 7.87 -12.27
C PRO A 38 -10.22 7.94 -10.84
N LEU A 39 -10.19 6.84 -10.09
CA LEU A 39 -9.86 6.81 -8.67
C LEU A 39 -8.41 7.24 -8.43
N THR A 40 -8.21 8.14 -7.47
CA THR A 40 -6.88 8.62 -7.05
C THR A 40 -6.51 8.17 -5.65
N ASN A 41 -7.50 7.82 -4.81
CA ASN A 41 -7.30 7.46 -3.41
C ASN A 41 -8.04 6.16 -3.10
N LEU A 42 -7.28 5.14 -2.70
CA LEU A 42 -7.84 3.87 -2.24
C LEU A 42 -7.40 3.60 -0.80
N ALA A 43 -8.37 3.53 0.11
CA ALA A 43 -8.18 2.95 1.44
C ALA A 43 -8.77 1.54 1.45
N PHE A 44 -7.92 0.55 1.63
CA PHE A 44 -8.27 -0.87 1.63
C PHE A 44 -7.73 -1.57 2.89
N GLY A 45 -7.56 -0.83 3.99
CA GLY A 45 -7.00 -1.36 5.23
C GLY A 45 -7.91 -2.36 5.94
N THR A 46 -7.35 -3.25 6.76
CA THR A 46 -8.13 -4.19 7.59
C THR A 46 -9.09 -5.07 6.77
N ASN A 47 -8.63 -5.60 5.63
CA ASN A 47 -9.45 -6.48 4.78
C ASN A 47 -8.98 -7.92 4.72
N LEU A 48 -7.84 -8.26 5.33
CA LEU A 48 -7.22 -9.60 5.26
C LEU A 48 -6.99 -10.05 3.80
N CYS A 49 -6.61 -9.13 2.91
CA CYS A 49 -6.52 -9.45 1.49
C CYS A 49 -5.34 -10.34 1.11
N GLY A 50 -4.33 -10.42 1.98
CA GLY A 50 -3.14 -11.22 1.78
C GLY A 50 -2.33 -10.83 0.55
N PRO A 51 -1.31 -11.63 0.18
CA PRO A 51 -0.47 -11.38 -0.98
C PRO A 51 -1.26 -11.40 -2.31
N LYS A 52 -2.31 -12.23 -2.40
CA LYS A 52 -3.18 -12.28 -3.59
C LYS A 52 -3.95 -10.98 -3.80
N GLY A 53 -4.48 -10.37 -2.74
CA GLY A 53 -5.15 -9.08 -2.82
C GLY A 53 -4.23 -7.96 -3.26
N ALA A 54 -3.00 -7.90 -2.70
CA ALA A 54 -1.98 -6.96 -3.17
C ALA A 54 -1.63 -7.17 -4.65
N LYS A 55 -1.50 -8.42 -5.10
CA LYS A 55 -1.30 -8.73 -6.53
C LYS A 55 -2.40 -8.13 -7.40
N TYR A 56 -3.67 -8.32 -7.03
CA TYR A 56 -4.78 -7.80 -7.82
C TYR A 56 -4.78 -6.27 -7.93
N ILE A 57 -4.49 -5.58 -6.83
CA ILE A 57 -4.39 -4.11 -6.83
C ILE A 57 -3.18 -3.65 -7.66
N ALA A 58 -2.01 -4.27 -7.43
CA ALA A 58 -0.76 -3.91 -8.09
C ALA A 58 -0.76 -4.19 -9.60
N GLN A 59 -1.57 -5.15 -10.07
CA GLN A 59 -1.67 -5.50 -11.50
C GLN A 59 -2.97 -5.00 -12.14
N SER A 60 -3.66 -4.05 -11.52
CA SER A 60 -4.92 -3.54 -12.02
C SER A 60 -4.71 -2.56 -13.18
N ASP A 61 -5.32 -2.84 -14.34
CA ASP A 61 -5.38 -1.90 -15.48
C ASP A 61 -6.43 -0.79 -15.28
N VAL A 62 -7.17 -0.84 -14.16
CA VAL A 62 -8.20 0.12 -13.75
C VAL A 62 -7.62 1.12 -12.76
N LEU A 63 -6.94 0.66 -11.71
CA LEU A 63 -6.44 1.48 -10.60
C LEU A 63 -5.12 2.21 -10.90
N VAL A 64 -4.91 2.60 -12.16
CA VAL A 64 -3.65 3.16 -12.67
C VAL A 64 -3.42 4.65 -12.31
N ASN A 65 -4.47 5.34 -11.83
CA ASN A 65 -4.41 6.76 -11.47
C ASN A 65 -4.22 7.00 -9.96
N LEU A 66 -3.92 5.95 -9.19
CA LEU A 66 -3.76 6.09 -7.75
C LEU A 66 -2.56 6.98 -7.42
N THR A 67 -2.83 7.98 -6.58
CA THR A 67 -1.82 8.83 -5.93
C THR A 67 -1.68 8.49 -4.45
N SER A 68 -2.69 7.85 -3.85
CA SER A 68 -2.65 7.36 -2.47
C SER A 68 -3.21 5.95 -2.37
N LEU A 69 -2.42 5.04 -1.82
CA LEU A 69 -2.82 3.66 -1.53
C LEU A 69 -2.56 3.35 -0.06
N ASN A 70 -3.62 3.01 0.67
CA ASN A 70 -3.52 2.56 2.05
C ASN A 70 -4.00 1.11 2.19
N MET A 71 -3.08 0.21 2.54
CA MET A 71 -3.33 -1.21 2.71
C MET A 71 -2.91 -1.70 4.11
N PHE A 72 -3.00 -0.86 5.13
CA PHE A 72 -2.62 -1.25 6.49
C PHE A 72 -3.38 -2.51 6.97
N TYR A 73 -2.75 -3.37 7.77
CA TYR A 73 -3.38 -4.54 8.37
C TYR A 73 -4.07 -5.50 7.37
N ASN A 74 -3.32 -5.97 6.36
CA ASN A 74 -3.82 -6.88 5.33
C ASN A 74 -3.04 -8.20 5.20
N ARG A 75 -2.02 -8.43 6.02
CA ARG A 75 -1.16 -9.64 5.99
C ARG A 75 -0.52 -9.87 4.61
N LEU A 76 -0.01 -8.80 3.99
CA LEU A 76 0.59 -8.90 2.65
C LEU A 76 1.82 -9.81 2.62
N GLY A 77 2.65 -9.76 3.66
CA GLY A 77 3.93 -10.45 3.73
C GLY A 77 4.92 -9.97 2.66
N ASN A 78 6.07 -10.66 2.56
CA ASN A 78 7.11 -10.35 1.57
C ASN A 78 6.59 -10.51 0.13
N GLU A 79 5.77 -11.53 -0.12
CA GLU A 79 5.18 -11.77 -1.45
C GLU A 79 4.23 -10.66 -1.89
N GLY A 80 3.38 -10.16 -0.98
CA GLY A 80 2.45 -9.08 -1.31
C GLY A 80 3.16 -7.76 -1.59
N VAL A 81 4.16 -7.39 -0.78
CA VAL A 81 4.94 -6.17 -1.03
C VAL A 81 5.78 -6.26 -2.29
N LYS A 82 6.25 -7.46 -2.68
CA LYS A 82 6.95 -7.66 -3.95
C LYS A 82 6.08 -7.28 -5.14
N TYR A 83 4.80 -7.65 -5.16
CA TYR A 83 3.90 -7.23 -6.24
C TYR A 83 3.73 -5.71 -6.31
N ILE A 84 3.64 -5.05 -5.14
CA ILE A 84 3.56 -3.59 -5.08
C ILE A 84 4.85 -2.96 -5.59
N ALA A 85 6.01 -3.47 -5.16
CA ALA A 85 7.33 -2.91 -5.50
C ALA A 85 7.65 -2.96 -7.01
N VAL A 86 7.17 -3.98 -7.72
CA VAL A 86 7.45 -4.18 -9.16
C VAL A 86 6.32 -3.70 -10.08
N SER A 87 5.33 -2.98 -9.54
CA SER A 87 4.17 -2.55 -10.30
C SER A 87 4.44 -1.26 -11.07
N ASP A 88 4.29 -1.32 -12.39
CA ASP A 88 4.28 -0.14 -13.26
C ASP A 88 3.00 0.70 -13.08
N ASN A 89 1.91 0.08 -12.62
CA ASN A 89 0.60 0.72 -12.46
C ASN A 89 0.52 1.61 -11.21
N LEU A 90 1.50 1.52 -10.30
CA LEU A 90 1.53 2.26 -9.04
C LEU A 90 2.60 3.36 -9.00
N LEU A 91 3.27 3.66 -10.12
CA LEU A 91 4.34 4.67 -10.19
C LEU A 91 3.86 6.12 -9.99
N SER A 92 2.55 6.36 -10.10
CA SER A 92 1.91 7.65 -9.80
C SER A 92 1.68 7.89 -8.30
N LEU A 93 1.94 6.90 -7.44
CA LEU A 93 1.74 7.03 -6.01
C LEU A 93 2.62 8.13 -5.41
N GLN A 94 2.00 8.97 -4.58
CA GLN A 94 2.62 9.97 -3.71
C GLN A 94 2.62 9.51 -2.25
N ASN A 95 1.65 8.67 -1.87
CA ASN A 95 1.50 8.14 -0.53
C ASN A 95 1.22 6.63 -0.56
N LEU A 96 2.08 5.85 0.09
CA LEU A 96 1.93 4.41 0.22
C LEU A 96 1.99 4.01 1.70
N VAL A 97 0.90 3.44 2.20
CA VAL A 97 0.78 2.98 3.59
C VAL A 97 0.64 1.47 3.62
N LEU A 98 1.66 0.81 4.17
CA LEU A 98 1.78 -0.64 4.31
C LEU A 98 2.00 -1.05 5.78
N THR A 99 1.58 -0.20 6.71
CA THR A 99 1.69 -0.44 8.16
C THR A 99 1.06 -1.79 8.55
N ASP A 100 1.75 -2.54 9.42
CA ASP A 100 1.28 -3.82 9.98
C ASP A 100 0.86 -4.85 8.91
N ASN A 101 1.80 -5.28 8.07
CA ASN A 101 1.56 -6.22 6.98
C ASN A 101 2.49 -7.44 7.01
N GLU A 102 3.12 -7.72 8.14
CA GLU A 102 4.04 -8.85 8.32
C GLU A 102 5.24 -8.84 7.35
N ILE A 103 5.62 -7.66 6.84
CA ILE A 103 6.78 -7.49 5.95
C ILE A 103 8.05 -7.64 6.79
N THR A 104 9.01 -8.42 6.30
CA THR A 104 10.31 -8.64 6.93
C THR A 104 11.43 -7.95 6.13
N ASP A 105 12.68 -8.13 6.54
CA ASP A 105 13.84 -7.58 5.83
C ASP A 105 13.89 -8.03 4.35
N GLU A 106 13.48 -9.26 4.03
CA GLU A 106 13.42 -9.75 2.65
C GLU A 106 12.48 -8.89 1.78
N GLY A 107 11.27 -8.62 2.27
CA GLY A 107 10.32 -7.76 1.56
C GLY A 107 10.79 -6.30 1.47
N ALA A 108 11.45 -5.80 2.52
CA ALA A 108 12.03 -4.46 2.53
C ALA A 108 13.20 -4.32 1.55
N LEU A 109 14.05 -5.34 1.40
CA LEU A 109 15.14 -5.36 0.41
C LEU A 109 14.61 -5.27 -1.02
N VAL A 110 13.53 -6.01 -1.32
CA VAL A 110 12.85 -5.92 -2.62
C VAL A 110 12.29 -4.51 -2.81
N LEU A 111 11.55 -3.98 -1.84
CA LEU A 111 11.00 -2.63 -1.94
C LEU A 111 12.09 -1.57 -2.09
N ALA A 112 13.18 -1.66 -1.35
CA ALA A 112 14.33 -0.77 -1.45
C ALA A 112 14.96 -0.78 -2.85
N LYS A 113 15.09 -1.96 -3.47
CA LYS A 113 15.63 -2.10 -4.83
C LYS A 113 14.81 -1.32 -5.87
N PHE A 114 13.50 -1.26 -5.73
CA PHE A 114 12.60 -0.62 -6.70
C PHE A 114 12.14 0.78 -6.27
N LEU A 115 12.40 1.19 -5.03
CA LEU A 115 11.98 2.49 -4.49
C LEU A 115 12.34 3.69 -5.36
N PRO A 116 13.54 3.76 -6.01
CA PRO A 116 13.88 4.87 -6.90
C PRO A 116 12.97 5.01 -8.14
N LEU A 117 12.26 3.96 -8.54
CA LEU A 117 11.33 4.02 -9.67
C LEU A 117 10.04 4.78 -9.33
N PHE A 118 9.68 4.82 -8.04
CA PHE A 118 8.52 5.57 -7.56
C PHE A 118 8.86 7.07 -7.48
N THR A 119 9.04 7.69 -8.65
CA THR A 119 9.51 9.08 -8.77
C THR A 119 8.57 10.12 -8.19
N ASN A 120 7.31 9.77 -7.93
CA ASN A 120 6.32 10.65 -7.29
C ASN A 120 6.13 10.40 -5.79
N LEU A 121 6.71 9.32 -5.23
CA LEU A 121 6.39 8.86 -3.88
C LEU A 121 7.04 9.75 -2.83
N VAL A 122 6.23 10.49 -2.10
CA VAL A 122 6.67 11.40 -1.04
C VAL A 122 6.68 10.70 0.32
N ARG A 123 5.72 9.79 0.55
CA ARG A 123 5.53 9.11 1.83
C ARG A 123 5.45 7.59 1.67
N LEU A 124 6.26 6.89 2.44
CA LEU A 124 6.23 5.44 2.60
C LEU A 124 6.13 5.08 4.08
N ASP A 125 5.05 4.41 4.47
CA ASP A 125 4.81 3.98 5.85
C ASP A 125 4.83 2.46 5.97
N LEU A 126 5.87 1.95 6.65
CA LEU A 126 6.11 0.53 6.91
C LEU A 126 6.15 0.21 8.40
N ARG A 127 5.67 1.12 9.27
CA ARG A 127 5.65 0.89 10.71
C ARG A 127 4.88 -0.39 11.06
N LEU A 128 5.14 -0.95 12.24
CA LEU A 128 4.48 -2.17 12.72
C LEU A 128 4.71 -3.42 11.86
N ASN A 129 5.62 -3.38 10.87
CA ASN A 129 6.12 -4.56 10.20
C ASN A 129 7.25 -5.23 11.02
N ARG A 130 7.75 -6.37 10.54
CA ARG A 130 8.78 -7.18 11.19
C ARG A 130 10.18 -6.85 10.65
N LEU A 131 10.44 -5.56 10.42
CA LEU A 131 11.73 -5.08 9.91
C LEU A 131 12.77 -5.03 11.03
N LYS A 132 13.97 -5.53 10.76
CA LYS A 132 15.16 -5.35 11.59
C LYS A 132 16.09 -4.34 10.93
N ASP A 133 17.33 -4.25 11.40
CA ASP A 133 18.27 -3.24 10.95
C ASP A 133 18.64 -3.37 9.47
N GLU A 134 18.74 -4.60 8.94
CA GLU A 134 19.06 -4.84 7.54
C GLU A 134 18.03 -4.21 6.59
N GLY A 135 16.74 -4.54 6.76
CA GLY A 135 15.67 -4.00 5.92
C GLY A 135 15.51 -2.49 6.11
N LYS A 136 15.64 -1.99 7.35
CA LYS A 136 15.57 -0.55 7.64
C LYS A 136 16.71 0.21 6.96
N ASN A 137 17.94 -0.30 7.03
CA ASN A 137 19.10 0.32 6.42
C ASN A 137 19.00 0.33 4.90
N ALA A 138 18.57 -0.79 4.29
CA ALA A 138 18.33 -0.85 2.85
C ALA A 138 17.32 0.21 2.38
N LEU A 139 16.20 0.37 3.09
CA LEU A 139 15.20 1.39 2.78
C LEU A 139 15.72 2.81 2.95
N LYS A 140 16.54 3.07 3.98
CA LYS A 140 17.19 4.39 4.20
C LYS A 140 18.20 4.72 3.10
N GLU A 141 18.99 3.75 2.64
CA GLU A 141 19.91 3.95 1.52
C GLU A 141 19.14 4.21 0.21
N ALA A 142 18.09 3.43 -0.06
CA ALA A 142 17.23 3.64 -1.22
C ALA A 142 16.52 5.00 -1.18
N GLN A 143 16.16 5.49 0.01
CA GLN A 143 15.54 6.82 0.20
C GLN A 143 16.43 7.95 -0.35
N LYS A 144 17.76 7.85 -0.21
CA LYS A 144 18.70 8.87 -0.69
C LYS A 144 18.66 9.05 -2.22
N MET A 145 18.19 8.02 -2.93
CA MET A 145 18.09 7.97 -4.38
C MET A 145 16.65 8.05 -4.89
N SER A 146 15.68 8.35 -4.01
CA SER A 146 14.26 8.44 -4.36
C SER A 146 13.69 9.82 -3.97
N THR A 147 12.40 10.02 -4.22
CA THR A 147 11.68 11.25 -3.84
C THR A 147 11.00 11.16 -2.46
N VAL A 148 11.20 10.06 -1.74
CA VAL A 148 10.57 9.81 -0.44
C VAL A 148 11.14 10.74 0.62
N LYS A 149 10.31 11.67 1.09
CA LYS A 149 10.63 12.60 2.19
C LYS A 149 10.27 12.03 3.54
N HIS A 150 9.22 11.20 3.60
CA HIS A 150 8.69 10.64 4.83
C HIS A 150 8.76 9.12 4.78
N LEU A 151 9.89 8.57 5.21
CA LEU A 151 10.08 7.14 5.41
C LEU A 151 9.82 6.79 6.88
N LEU A 152 8.74 6.04 7.14
CA LEU A 152 8.33 5.68 8.50
C LEU A 152 8.52 4.19 8.74
N LEU A 153 9.46 3.84 9.61
CA LEU A 153 9.87 2.45 9.87
C LEU A 153 9.57 1.99 11.30
N ASP A 154 9.58 2.92 12.26
CA ASP A 154 9.46 2.64 13.68
C ASP A 154 8.15 3.16 14.27
N LYS A 155 7.66 2.55 15.35
CA LYS A 155 6.56 3.11 16.12
C LYS A 155 6.99 4.51 16.60
N VAL A 156 6.07 5.47 16.55
CA VAL A 156 6.31 6.75 17.23
C VAL A 156 6.28 6.44 18.72
N GLU A 157 7.42 6.59 19.40
CA GLU A 157 7.47 6.58 20.86
C GLU A 157 6.58 7.75 21.35
N GLY A 158 5.48 7.45 22.04
CA GLY A 158 4.63 8.49 22.63
C GLY A 158 3.12 8.24 22.63
N PHE A 159 2.60 7.32 21.81
CA PHE A 159 1.18 6.92 21.92
C PHE A 159 1.01 5.74 22.87
N GLN A 160 1.08 6.04 24.17
CA GLN A 160 0.47 5.19 25.19
C GLN A 160 -1.05 5.38 25.07
N VAL A 161 -1.77 4.39 24.53
CA VAL A 161 -3.22 4.32 24.78
C VAL A 161 -3.33 3.99 26.26
N LYS A 162 -3.63 4.99 27.09
CA LYS A 162 -4.02 4.74 28.48
C LYS A 162 -5.23 3.82 28.43
N GLY A 163 -5.05 2.59 28.91
CA GLY A 163 -6.14 1.66 29.19
C GLY A 163 -6.99 2.14 30.36
#